data_AF-A0A849Q1I4-F1
#
_entry.id   AF-A0A849Q1I4-F1
#
_cell.length_a   1.000
_cell.length_b   1.000
_cell.length_c   1.000
_cell.angle_alpha   90.00
_cell.angle_beta   90.00
_cell.angle_gamma   90.00
#
_symmetry.space_group_name_H-M   'P 1'
#
loop_
_entity.id
_entity.type
_entity.pdbx_description
1 polymer ?
#
loop_
_entity_poly.entity_id
_entity_poly.type
_entity_poly.pdbx_seq_one_letter_code
_entity_poly.pdbx_strand_id
1 'polypeptide(L)'
;TFNTSDAHKSYIGKSTCTPTVYNGRVYVGTGTFTGSGDVYCLNEEDLSVIWKYTPNGGIQGSPVISTAYDDGDGEVYIYFTTNVKDARVYCLKDYTGNTEPELQWYYEAPSEKNEYTLHGVTIKDGRIFYGNDRGYLFGLAEWNPWDDPHSLSGSAVETTELQEAINCWLTDEPAPVTGSIISTDRLQNMIHLWLNS
;
A
#
# COMPACT_ATOMS: atom_id res chain seq x y z
N THR A 1 -11.96 19.79 26.57
CA THR A 1 -12.79 20.69 25.73
C THR A 1 -11.96 21.12 24.55
N PHE A 2 -12.54 21.19 23.35
CA PHE A 2 -11.84 21.72 22.17
C PHE A 2 -11.83 23.26 22.21
N ASN A 3 -10.73 23.90 21.80
CA ASN A 3 -10.61 25.35 21.72
C ASN A 3 -10.44 25.79 20.27
N THR A 4 -11.47 26.35 19.64
CA THR A 4 -11.41 26.69 18.20
C THR A 4 -10.35 27.74 17.83
N SER A 5 -9.69 28.41 18.79
CA SER A 5 -8.60 29.33 18.50
C SER A 5 -7.28 28.66 18.11
N ASP A 6 -7.10 27.37 18.42
CA ASP A 6 -5.90 26.58 18.06
C ASP A 6 -6.09 25.77 16.76
N ALA A 7 -7.16 26.04 16.01
CA ALA A 7 -7.46 25.30 14.79
C ALA A 7 -6.43 25.57 13.68
N HIS A 8 -5.64 24.55 13.33
CA HIS A 8 -4.81 24.52 12.14
C HIS A 8 -5.64 24.10 10.91
N LYS A 9 -5.34 24.68 9.74
CA LYS A 9 -6.03 24.37 8.48
C LYS A 9 -5.11 24.56 7.29
N SER A 10 -5.18 23.62 6.35
CA SER A 10 -4.49 23.66 5.07
C SER A 10 -5.46 23.42 3.93
N TYR A 11 -5.29 24.16 2.83
CA TYR A 11 -6.07 23.93 1.61
C TYR A 11 -5.41 22.84 0.78
N ILE A 12 -5.98 21.64 0.80
CA ILE A 12 -5.51 20.47 0.03
C ILE A 12 -6.35 20.21 -1.24
N GLY A 13 -7.40 20.98 -1.46
CA GLY A 13 -8.41 20.73 -2.49
C GLY A 13 -9.63 19.96 -1.95
N LYS A 14 -10.50 19.51 -2.86
CA LYS A 14 -11.71 18.76 -2.49
C LYS A 14 -11.30 17.37 -2.01
N SER A 15 -11.81 16.95 -0.86
CA SER A 15 -11.59 15.61 -0.32
C SER A 15 -12.90 15.05 0.23
N THR A 16 -13.12 13.75 -0.01
CA THR A 16 -14.17 12.96 0.65
C THR A 16 -13.57 11.82 1.49
N CYS A 17 -12.24 11.75 1.60
CA CYS A 17 -11.54 10.73 2.37
C CYS A 17 -11.66 10.99 3.86
N THR A 18 -11.60 9.93 4.66
CA THR A 18 -11.19 10.07 6.07
C THR A 18 -9.66 10.13 6.11
N PRO A 19 -9.04 11.15 6.72
CA PRO A 19 -7.58 11.19 6.87
C PRO A 19 -7.11 10.09 7.83
N THR A 20 -5.88 9.61 7.61
CA THR A 20 -5.23 8.63 8.49
C THR A 20 -4.00 9.28 9.11
N VAL A 21 -3.80 9.11 10.41
CA VAL A 21 -2.73 9.77 11.17
C VAL A 21 -1.80 8.72 11.76
N TYR A 22 -0.50 8.88 11.58
CA TYR A 22 0.52 8.02 12.18
C TYR A 22 1.85 8.75 12.28
N ASN A 23 2.54 8.63 13.41
CA ASN A 23 3.90 9.10 13.64
C ASN A 23 4.16 10.56 13.21
N GLY A 24 3.31 11.50 13.65
CA GLY A 24 3.48 12.93 13.34
C GLY A 24 3.05 13.33 11.93
N ARG A 25 2.39 12.44 11.20
CA ARG A 25 1.98 12.63 9.80
C ARG A 25 0.51 12.36 9.59
N VAL A 26 -0.11 13.15 8.72
CA VAL A 26 -1.51 13.02 8.29
C VAL A 26 -1.55 12.72 6.80
N TYR A 27 -2.14 11.59 6.45
CA TYR A 27 -2.31 11.13 5.07
C TYR A 27 -3.75 11.32 4.61
N VAL A 28 -3.95 12.01 3.49
CA VAL A 28 -5.29 12.31 3.00
C VAL A 28 -5.32 12.41 1.48
N GLY A 29 -6.30 11.73 0.87
CA GLY A 29 -6.57 11.78 -0.56
C GLY A 29 -7.47 12.95 -0.94
N THR A 30 -7.29 13.47 -2.14
CA THR A 30 -8.11 14.54 -2.72
C THR A 30 -8.60 14.19 -4.12
N GLY A 31 -9.47 15.01 -4.68
CA GLY A 31 -10.03 14.85 -6.02
C GLY A 31 -11.52 14.55 -6.00
N THR A 32 -12.05 14.25 -7.19
CA THR A 32 -13.48 13.98 -7.39
C THR A 32 -13.63 12.90 -8.47
N PHE A 33 -14.79 12.26 -8.58
CA PHE A 33 -15.02 11.23 -9.60
C PHE A 33 -14.80 11.70 -11.07
N THR A 34 -14.82 13.01 -11.34
CA THR A 34 -14.52 13.58 -12.67
C THR A 34 -13.18 14.31 -12.74
N GLY A 35 -12.40 14.32 -11.67
CA GLY A 35 -11.24 15.20 -11.52
C GLY A 35 -10.05 14.51 -10.89
N SER A 36 -8.85 14.88 -11.32
CA SER A 36 -7.61 14.45 -10.70
C SER A 36 -7.54 14.87 -9.23
N GLY A 37 -6.68 14.20 -8.48
CA GLY A 37 -6.34 14.60 -7.13
C GLY A 37 -4.99 14.05 -6.73
N ASP A 38 -4.57 14.41 -5.52
CA ASP A 38 -3.31 14.03 -4.92
C ASP A 38 -3.56 13.31 -3.58
N VAL A 39 -2.65 12.42 -3.22
CA VAL A 39 -2.46 11.99 -1.83
C VAL A 39 -1.46 12.94 -1.19
N TYR A 40 -1.85 13.57 -0.08
CA TYR A 40 -0.99 14.43 0.71
C TYR A 40 -0.48 13.69 1.94
N CYS A 41 0.78 13.96 2.28
CA CYS A 41 1.32 13.78 3.62
C CYS A 41 1.54 15.18 4.22
N LEU A 42 0.88 15.44 5.35
CA LEU A 42 0.97 16.69 6.07
C LEU A 42 1.62 16.45 7.43
N ASN A 43 2.28 17.47 7.96
CA ASN A 43 2.72 17.46 9.35
C ASN A 43 1.50 17.50 10.29
N GLU A 44 1.46 16.64 11.30
CA GLU A 44 0.33 16.55 12.25
C GLU A 44 0.17 17.80 13.13
N GLU A 45 1.27 18.50 13.45
CA GLU A 45 1.26 19.66 14.34
C GLU A 45 0.64 20.90 13.69
N ASP A 46 0.95 21.15 12.41
CA ASP A 46 0.58 22.40 11.74
C ASP A 46 -0.12 22.24 10.38
N LEU A 47 -0.30 20.99 9.91
CA LEU A 47 -0.85 20.64 8.60
C LEU A 47 -0.06 21.19 7.40
N SER A 48 1.20 21.59 7.59
CA SER A 48 2.09 21.93 6.48
C SER A 48 2.30 20.71 5.57
N VAL A 49 2.36 20.93 4.26
CA VAL A 49 2.57 19.83 3.30
C VAL A 49 4.03 19.37 3.41
N ILE A 50 4.22 18.09 3.72
CA ILE A 50 5.54 17.44 3.68
C ILE A 50 5.80 16.98 2.24
N TRP A 51 4.89 16.16 1.71
CA TRP A 51 4.94 15.70 0.32
C TRP A 51 3.54 15.47 -0.24
N LYS A 52 3.46 15.31 -1.57
CA LYS A 52 2.25 14.86 -2.25
C LYS A 52 2.56 13.94 -3.42
N TYR A 53 1.65 13.02 -3.72
CA TYR A 53 1.74 12.09 -4.85
C TYR A 53 0.49 12.21 -5.73
N THR A 54 0.67 12.36 -7.05
CA THR A 54 -0.43 12.45 -8.02
C THR A 54 -0.63 11.09 -8.70
N PRO A 55 -1.68 10.31 -8.34
CA PRO A 55 -2.01 9.06 -9.03
C PRO A 55 -2.82 9.30 -10.32
N ASN A 56 -3.37 8.23 -10.91
CA ASN A 56 -4.10 8.29 -12.18
C ASN A 56 -5.52 8.88 -12.10
N GLY A 57 -5.98 9.34 -10.94
CA GLY A 57 -7.36 9.82 -10.76
C GLY A 57 -7.60 10.43 -9.38
N GLY A 58 -8.83 10.87 -9.12
CA GLY A 58 -9.21 11.38 -7.80
C GLY A 58 -9.20 10.27 -6.75
N ILE A 59 -8.80 10.59 -5.52
CA ILE A 59 -8.77 9.69 -4.38
C ILE A 59 -9.98 10.02 -3.52
N GLN A 60 -10.88 9.05 -3.39
CA GLN A 60 -12.11 9.21 -2.60
C GLN A 60 -12.28 8.12 -1.54
N GLY A 61 -11.50 7.03 -1.62
CA GLY A 61 -11.37 6.03 -0.56
C GLY A 61 -10.39 6.49 0.51
N SER A 62 -10.67 6.16 1.78
CA SER A 62 -9.78 6.49 2.90
C SER A 62 -8.47 5.70 2.80
N PRO A 63 -7.29 6.35 2.93
CA PRO A 63 -6.02 5.65 3.02
C PRO A 63 -5.94 4.77 4.27
N VAL A 64 -5.20 3.67 4.19
CA VAL A 64 -4.91 2.79 5.33
C VAL A 64 -3.40 2.55 5.42
N ILE A 65 -2.90 2.38 6.64
CA ILE A 65 -1.47 2.23 6.91
C ILE A 65 -1.17 0.80 7.38
N SER A 66 -0.05 0.26 6.91
CA SER A 66 0.61 -0.91 7.49
C SER A 66 1.98 -0.52 8.04
N THR A 67 2.34 -1.10 9.18
CA THR A 67 3.69 -1.06 9.79
C THR A 67 4.35 -2.45 9.72
N ALA A 68 3.83 -3.36 8.90
CA ALA A 68 4.21 -4.77 8.90
C ALA A 68 5.65 -5.04 8.43
N TYR A 69 6.33 -4.04 7.88
CA TYR A 69 7.71 -4.12 7.42
C TYR A 69 8.59 -3.04 8.07
N ASP A 70 8.15 -2.46 9.19
CA ASP A 70 8.97 -1.49 9.96
C ASP A 70 10.13 -2.24 10.62
N ASP A 71 11.36 -1.84 10.26
CA ASP A 71 12.59 -2.42 10.81
C ASP A 71 13.16 -1.63 12.00
N GLY A 72 12.46 -0.55 12.39
CA GLY A 72 12.82 0.33 13.49
C GLY A 72 13.07 1.78 13.07
N ASP A 73 13.01 2.11 11.78
CA ASP A 73 13.11 3.49 11.28
C ASP A 73 11.75 4.25 11.26
N GLY A 74 10.66 3.52 11.54
CA GLY A 74 9.30 4.03 11.51
C GLY A 74 8.67 3.98 10.13
N GLU A 75 9.05 2.99 9.30
CA GLU A 75 8.45 2.77 8.00
C GLU A 75 6.96 2.52 8.08
N VAL A 76 6.26 3.07 7.10
CA VAL A 76 4.86 2.80 6.87
C VAL A 76 4.56 2.62 5.40
N TYR A 77 3.54 1.81 5.15
CA TYR A 77 3.04 1.52 3.80
C TYR A 77 1.60 2.01 3.73
N ILE A 78 1.36 2.98 2.84
CA ILE A 78 0.10 3.69 2.70
C ILE A 78 -0.63 3.15 1.48
N TYR A 79 -1.80 2.57 1.71
CA TYR A 79 -2.63 1.99 0.67
C TYR A 79 -3.85 2.84 0.41
N PHE A 80 -4.13 3.12 -0.86
CA PHE A 80 -5.30 3.89 -1.27
C PHE A 80 -5.72 3.50 -2.69
N THR A 81 -6.95 3.87 -3.04
CA THR A 81 -7.57 3.59 -4.33
C THR A 81 -7.88 4.87 -5.09
N THR A 82 -7.95 4.77 -6.42
CA THR A 82 -8.42 5.88 -7.27
C THR A 82 -9.84 5.65 -7.77
N ASN A 83 -10.65 6.71 -7.73
CA ASN A 83 -11.99 6.72 -8.28
C ASN A 83 -11.99 7.20 -9.73
N VAL A 84 -11.49 6.35 -10.63
CA VAL A 84 -11.45 6.55 -12.07
C VAL A 84 -11.79 5.23 -12.78
N LYS A 85 -12.24 5.30 -14.04
CA LYS A 85 -12.64 4.11 -14.82
C LYS A 85 -11.60 2.98 -14.78
N ASP A 86 -10.33 3.33 -14.97
CA ASP A 86 -9.21 2.38 -14.87
C ASP A 86 -8.59 2.48 -13.47
N ALA A 87 -9.42 2.18 -12.45
CA ALA A 87 -9.03 2.35 -11.05
C ALA A 87 -7.81 1.50 -10.71
N ARG A 88 -7.01 2.03 -9.79
CA ARG A 88 -5.83 1.36 -9.25
C ARG A 88 -5.87 1.38 -7.73
N VAL A 89 -5.28 0.36 -7.12
CA VAL A 89 -4.82 0.41 -5.73
C VAL A 89 -3.32 0.66 -5.74
N TYR A 90 -2.87 1.56 -4.88
CA TYR A 90 -1.48 1.98 -4.76
C TYR A 90 -0.93 1.59 -3.40
N CYS A 91 0.38 1.41 -3.33
CA CYS A 91 1.17 1.31 -2.11
C CYS A 91 2.32 2.32 -2.18
N LEU A 92 2.33 3.30 -1.26
CA LEU A 92 3.46 4.22 -1.07
C LEU A 92 4.19 3.87 0.22
N LYS A 93 5.51 3.99 0.24
CA LYS A 93 6.34 3.95 1.44
C LYS A 93 6.53 5.38 1.98
N ASP A 94 6.47 5.52 3.29
CA ASP A 94 6.90 6.72 4.02
C ASP A 94 7.65 6.29 5.28
N TYR A 95 8.44 7.18 5.88
CA TYR A 95 9.17 6.92 7.12
C TYR A 95 9.47 8.24 7.85
N THR A 96 10.00 8.14 9.07
CA THR A 96 10.30 9.33 9.89
C THR A 96 11.31 10.24 9.17
N GLY A 97 10.96 11.51 8.98
CA GLY A 97 11.83 12.49 8.31
C GLY A 97 11.84 12.46 6.78
N ASN A 98 11.20 11.48 6.13
CA ASN A 98 11.05 11.44 4.68
C ASN A 98 10.26 12.64 4.12
N THR A 99 10.72 13.21 3.01
CA THR A 99 10.15 14.42 2.39
C THR A 99 9.65 14.22 0.97
N GLU A 100 9.72 12.99 0.44
CA GLU A 100 9.30 12.67 -0.92
C GLU A 100 8.45 11.38 -0.91
N PRO A 101 7.43 11.26 -1.78
CA PRO A 101 6.65 10.04 -1.85
C PRO A 101 7.45 8.92 -2.54
N GLU A 102 7.43 7.71 -1.99
CA GLU A 102 8.07 6.56 -2.61
C GLU A 102 7.02 5.54 -3.07
N LEU A 103 6.80 5.41 -4.38
CA LEU A 103 5.90 4.40 -4.93
C LEU A 103 6.55 3.02 -4.87
N GLN A 104 5.95 2.10 -4.10
CA GLN A 104 6.38 0.70 -4.07
C GLN A 104 5.74 -0.08 -5.23
N TRP A 105 4.41 0.01 -5.34
CA TRP A 105 3.68 -0.67 -6.41
C TRP A 105 2.28 -0.09 -6.59
N TYR A 106 1.65 -0.46 -7.71
CA TYR A 106 0.22 -0.34 -7.90
C TYR A 106 -0.32 -1.59 -8.59
N TYR A 107 -1.61 -1.85 -8.41
CA TYR A 107 -2.33 -2.89 -9.13
C TYR A 107 -3.52 -2.28 -9.88
N GLU A 108 -3.61 -2.61 -11.17
CA GLU A 108 -4.75 -2.32 -12.03
C GLU A 108 -5.41 -3.65 -12.40
N ALA A 109 -6.70 -3.78 -12.08
CA ALA A 109 -7.43 -5.00 -12.44
C ALA A 109 -7.58 -5.09 -13.97
N PRO A 110 -7.68 -6.32 -14.53
CA PRO A 110 -8.00 -6.50 -15.94
C PRO A 110 -9.25 -5.72 -16.36
N SER A 111 -9.26 -5.16 -17.57
CA SER A 111 -10.32 -4.24 -18.03
C SER A 111 -11.74 -4.81 -17.96
N GLU A 112 -11.92 -6.13 -18.00
CA GLU A 112 -13.21 -6.81 -17.87
C GLU A 112 -13.70 -6.95 -16.42
N LYS A 113 -12.83 -6.65 -15.45
CA LYS A 113 -13.11 -6.62 -14.02
C LYS A 113 -12.89 -5.24 -13.39
N ASN A 114 -12.30 -4.29 -14.12
CA ASN A 114 -12.03 -2.94 -13.63
C ASN A 114 -13.17 -1.96 -13.91
N GLU A 115 -13.30 -0.97 -13.04
CA GLU A 115 -14.18 0.21 -13.09
C GLU A 115 -13.78 1.15 -11.94
N TYR A 116 -14.46 2.28 -11.80
CA TYR A 116 -14.37 3.21 -10.66
C TYR A 116 -14.29 2.51 -9.29
N THR A 117 -13.42 3.01 -8.42
CA THR A 117 -13.27 2.53 -7.04
C THR A 117 -13.45 3.67 -6.05
N LEU A 118 -14.58 3.67 -5.36
CA LEU A 118 -14.85 4.58 -4.24
C LEU A 118 -14.39 4.00 -2.88
N HIS A 119 -14.28 2.68 -2.78
CA HIS A 119 -14.01 2.01 -1.51
C HIS A 119 -12.60 2.31 -0.99
N GLY A 120 -12.47 2.51 0.32
CA GLY A 120 -11.19 2.43 1.00
C GLY A 120 -10.62 1.02 0.96
N VAL A 121 -9.34 0.89 1.27
CA VAL A 121 -8.66 -0.40 1.40
C VAL A 121 -8.75 -0.88 2.85
N THR A 122 -8.90 -2.18 3.07
CA THR A 122 -8.75 -2.81 4.40
C THR A 122 -7.59 -3.77 4.38
N ILE A 123 -6.81 -3.83 5.46
CA ILE A 123 -5.66 -4.72 5.61
C ILE A 123 -5.93 -5.74 6.72
N LYS A 124 -5.61 -7.00 6.47
CA LYS A 124 -5.60 -8.05 7.49
C LYS A 124 -4.63 -9.17 7.10
N ASP A 125 -3.73 -9.53 8.01
CA ASP A 125 -2.86 -10.71 7.92
C ASP A 125 -2.15 -10.86 6.56
N GLY A 126 -1.41 -9.81 6.17
CA GLY A 126 -0.67 -9.79 4.89
C GLY A 126 -1.56 -9.66 3.65
N ARG A 127 -2.84 -9.32 3.79
CA ARG A 127 -3.77 -9.15 2.67
C ARG A 127 -4.44 -7.79 2.69
N ILE A 128 -4.66 -7.25 1.51
CA ILE A 128 -5.49 -6.07 1.31
C ILE A 128 -6.79 -6.43 0.58
N PHE A 129 -7.85 -5.70 0.90
CA PHE A 129 -9.17 -5.89 0.31
C PHE A 129 -9.76 -4.56 -0.12
N TYR A 130 -10.34 -4.51 -1.31
CA TYR A 130 -11.07 -3.35 -1.82
C TYR A 130 -12.10 -3.79 -2.88
N GLY A 131 -13.15 -2.99 -3.09
CA GLY A 131 -14.16 -3.28 -4.10
C GLY A 131 -14.23 -2.20 -5.17
N ASN A 132 -14.96 -2.44 -6.26
CA ASN A 132 -15.19 -1.45 -7.31
C ASN A 132 -16.65 -1.41 -7.78
N ASP A 133 -16.98 -0.42 -8.61
CA ASP A 133 -18.33 -0.16 -9.12
C ASP A 133 -18.81 -1.23 -10.11
N ARG A 134 -17.91 -2.11 -10.59
CA ARG A 134 -18.27 -3.27 -11.40
C ARG A 134 -18.80 -4.44 -10.57
N GLY A 135 -18.77 -4.32 -9.25
CA GLY A 135 -19.26 -5.33 -8.32
C GLY A 135 -18.23 -6.40 -7.97
N TYR A 136 -16.95 -6.19 -8.29
CA TYR A 136 -15.88 -7.08 -7.84
C TYR A 136 -15.34 -6.64 -6.48
N LEU A 137 -15.08 -7.63 -5.62
CA LEU A 137 -14.26 -7.49 -4.42
C LEU A 137 -12.91 -8.16 -4.70
N PHE A 138 -11.83 -7.43 -4.51
CA PHE A 138 -10.47 -7.90 -4.71
C PHE A 138 -9.84 -8.22 -3.35
N GLY A 139 -9.02 -9.27 -3.34
CA GLY A 139 -8.11 -9.61 -2.25
C GLY A 139 -6.72 -9.81 -2.82
N LEU A 140 -5.75 -9.00 -2.42
CA LEU A 140 -4.35 -9.14 -2.81
C LEU A 140 -3.56 -9.56 -1.58
N ALA A 141 -2.85 -10.67 -1.68
CA ALA A 141 -1.98 -11.15 -0.63
C ALA A 141 -0.54 -10.75 -0.93
N GLU A 142 0.21 -10.39 0.10
CA GLU A 142 1.65 -10.57 0.07
C GLU A 142 1.93 -12.04 -0.21
N TRP A 143 2.81 -12.32 -1.16
CA TRP A 143 3.06 -13.69 -1.58
C TRP A 143 4.42 -14.20 -1.13
N ASN A 144 5.35 -13.28 -0.89
CA ASN A 144 6.72 -13.59 -0.54
C ASN A 144 6.98 -13.29 0.94
N PRO A 145 7.06 -14.31 1.82
CA PRO A 145 7.45 -14.13 3.22
C PRO A 145 8.99 -14.13 3.42
N TRP A 146 9.77 -14.19 2.34
CA TRP A 146 11.21 -14.45 2.40
C TRP A 146 12.08 -13.26 1.99
N ASP A 147 11.49 -12.12 1.59
CA ASP A 147 12.20 -10.89 1.21
C ASP A 147 11.77 -9.68 2.04
N ASP A 148 11.36 -9.93 3.29
CA ASP A 148 10.89 -8.90 4.22
C ASP A 148 11.79 -8.76 5.46
N PRO A 149 11.77 -7.62 6.17
CA PRO A 149 12.61 -7.38 7.36
C PRO A 149 12.44 -8.39 8.50
N HIS A 150 11.42 -9.24 8.48
CA HIS A 150 11.18 -10.30 9.45
C HIS A 150 11.66 -11.69 8.98
N SER A 151 12.20 -11.79 7.77
CA SER A 151 12.86 -12.98 7.22
C SER A 151 14.23 -13.24 7.87
N LEU A 152 14.91 -14.35 7.52
CA LEU A 152 16.21 -14.70 8.11
C LEU A 152 17.31 -13.68 7.81
N SER A 153 17.23 -13.04 6.64
CA SER A 153 18.21 -12.07 6.13
C SER A 153 17.61 -10.71 5.83
N GLY A 154 16.40 -10.45 6.32
CA GLY A 154 15.66 -9.23 6.02
C GLY A 154 15.25 -9.17 4.55
N SER A 155 15.53 -8.06 3.87
CA SER A 155 15.12 -7.92 2.46
C SER A 155 15.94 -8.73 1.45
N ALA A 156 17.02 -9.39 1.89
CA ALA A 156 17.78 -10.35 1.09
C ALA A 156 17.18 -11.75 1.24
N VAL A 157 17.23 -12.56 0.18
CA VAL A 157 16.78 -13.96 0.20
C VAL A 157 17.99 -14.88 0.39
N GLU A 158 17.98 -15.70 1.43
CA GLU A 158 19.04 -16.68 1.72
C GLU A 158 18.80 -18.03 1.04
N THR A 159 19.85 -18.86 0.96
CA THR A 159 19.74 -20.20 0.33
C THR A 159 18.69 -21.07 1.03
N THR A 160 18.52 -20.97 2.34
CA THR A 160 17.51 -21.74 3.09
C THR A 160 16.09 -21.31 2.76
N GLU A 161 15.88 -20.01 2.52
CA GLU A 161 14.58 -19.46 2.16
C GLU A 161 14.21 -19.82 0.73
N LEU A 162 15.19 -19.75 -0.19
CA LEU A 162 15.01 -20.28 -1.54
C LEU A 162 14.68 -21.79 -1.51
N GLN A 163 15.33 -22.57 -0.65
CA GLN A 163 15.03 -24.00 -0.50
C GLN A 163 13.60 -24.24 0.00
N GLU A 164 13.11 -23.43 0.94
CA GLU A 164 11.73 -23.51 1.42
C GLU A 164 10.73 -23.14 0.30
N ALA A 165 10.99 -22.06 -0.44
CA ALA A 165 10.17 -21.66 -1.58
C ALA A 165 10.11 -22.75 -2.68
N ILE A 166 11.25 -23.39 -2.99
CA ILE A 166 11.31 -24.54 -3.90
C ILE A 166 10.48 -25.70 -3.36
N ASN A 167 10.53 -25.98 -2.05
CA ASN A 167 9.74 -27.05 -1.46
C ASN A 167 8.24 -26.77 -1.55
N CYS A 168 7.79 -25.54 -1.26
CA CYS A 168 6.39 -25.12 -1.45
C CYS A 168 5.96 -25.31 -2.91
N TRP A 169 6.78 -24.88 -3.88
CA TRP A 169 6.49 -25.06 -5.31
C TRP A 169 6.42 -26.54 -5.73
N LEU A 170 7.31 -27.39 -5.23
CA LEU A 170 7.34 -28.83 -5.57
C LEU A 170 6.15 -29.61 -4.99
N THR A 171 5.64 -29.17 -3.84
CA THR A 171 4.61 -29.89 -3.07
C THR A 171 3.21 -29.32 -3.23
N ASP A 172 3.06 -28.18 -3.91
CA ASP A 172 1.84 -27.36 -3.94
C ASP A 172 1.37 -26.91 -2.53
N GLU A 173 2.24 -27.00 -1.53
CA GLU A 173 1.97 -26.48 -0.20
C GLU A 173 2.06 -24.95 -0.20
N PRO A 174 1.16 -24.25 0.52
CA PRO A 174 1.16 -22.80 0.55
C PRO A 174 2.40 -22.26 1.27
N ALA A 175 2.85 -21.09 0.83
CA ALA A 175 3.92 -20.36 1.49
C ALA A 175 3.57 -20.09 2.97
N PRO A 176 4.56 -20.19 3.89
CA PRO A 176 4.34 -19.92 5.29
C PRO A 176 3.88 -18.48 5.49
N VAL A 177 3.09 -18.24 6.54
CA VAL A 177 2.53 -16.93 6.93
C VAL A 177 1.49 -16.38 5.94
N THR A 178 1.79 -16.30 4.64
CA THR A 178 0.94 -15.66 3.63
C THR A 178 -0.18 -16.57 3.09
N GLY A 179 0.04 -17.88 3.13
CA GLY A 179 -0.86 -18.87 2.55
C GLY A 179 -0.90 -18.83 1.01
N SER A 180 0.09 -18.20 0.38
CA SER A 180 0.14 -17.99 -1.07
C SER A 180 0.71 -19.21 -1.80
N ILE A 181 0.12 -19.58 -2.94
CA ILE A 181 0.68 -20.63 -3.80
C ILE A 181 1.93 -20.09 -4.51
N ILE A 182 3.03 -20.84 -4.45
CA ILE A 182 4.23 -20.51 -5.22
C ILE A 182 4.04 -21.06 -6.65
N SER A 183 3.72 -20.18 -7.59
CA SER A 183 3.66 -20.53 -9.02
C SER A 183 5.06 -20.59 -9.61
N THR A 184 5.20 -21.12 -10.83
CA THR A 184 6.47 -21.09 -11.58
C THR A 184 7.04 -19.67 -11.72
N ASP A 185 6.19 -18.68 -12.01
CA ASP A 185 6.63 -17.28 -12.13
C ASP A 185 7.13 -16.71 -10.79
N ARG A 186 6.47 -17.07 -9.68
CA ARG A 186 6.89 -16.69 -8.32
C ARG A 186 8.21 -17.36 -7.95
N LEU A 187 8.40 -18.64 -8.29
CA LEU A 187 9.66 -19.32 -8.07
C LEU A 187 10.80 -18.71 -8.90
N GLN A 188 10.53 -18.35 -10.16
CA GLN A 188 11.51 -17.64 -10.98
C GLN A 188 11.89 -16.28 -10.38
N ASN A 189 10.91 -15.56 -9.83
CA ASN A 189 11.16 -14.32 -9.11
C ASN A 189 12.01 -14.56 -7.84
N MET A 190 11.70 -15.59 -7.04
CA MET A 190 12.50 -15.98 -5.87
C MET A 190 13.96 -16.28 -6.23
N ILE A 191 14.20 -17.03 -7.32
CA ILE A 191 15.56 -17.32 -7.80
C ILE A 191 16.26 -16.02 -8.21
N HIS A 192 15.54 -15.09 -8.85
CA HIS A 192 16.10 -13.80 -9.23
C HIS A 192 16.48 -12.98 -7.98
N LEU A 193 15.61 -12.89 -6.98
CA LEU A 193 15.90 -12.18 -5.72
C LEU A 193 17.12 -12.80 -5.02
N TRP A 194 17.16 -14.13 -4.88
CA TRP A 194 18.30 -14.84 -4.29
C TRP A 194 19.62 -14.60 -5.02
N LEU A 195 19.61 -14.56 -6.37
CA LEU A 195 20.82 -14.29 -7.16
C LEU A 195 21.34 -12.85 -7.04
N ASN A 196 20.48 -11.90 -6.62
CA ASN A 196 20.81 -10.48 -6.50
C ASN A 196 20.85 -9.99 -5.05
N SER A 197 20.74 -10.91 -4.08
CA SER A 197 20.87 -10.66 -2.64
C SER A 197 22.34 -10.51 -2.23
#